data_AF-A0A9P8GCE0-F1
#
_entry.id   AF-A0A9P8GCE0-F1
#
_cell.length_a   1.000
_cell.length_b   1.000
_cell.length_c   1.000
_cell.angle_alpha   90.00
_cell.angle_beta   90.00
_cell.angle_gamma   90.00
#
_symmetry.space_group_name_H-M   'P 1'
#
loop_
_entity.id
_entity.type
_entity.pdbx_description
1 polymer ?
#
loop_
_entity_poly.entity_id
_entity_poly.type
_entity_poly.pdbx_seq_one_letter_code
_entity_poly.pdbx_strand_id
1 'polypeptide(L)'
;MASRIAPKFAQMAARPAAFRAVQPKVAQRAFSGLRQATLVRPQTVSMVQKVAPAARRAYSSEMANALVQVSQNIGMGNAAIGLGGAGIGIGLVFAALLQGVARNPSLRGQLFSYAILGFAFVEAIGLFDLMVAMMCNVLLISPENHILLLRRVKTSSSFASAHVFPGGNISSFHDGDPPPPGDAARHHDSDVYRMAAVRETFEESGILLARTKDGRLLEVDEEERTKVRKLVHGDKIKFEDWLEEKDAKADLENLIPFTRWITPTNLPKRFTTQMYIYLLPLSNTPKDLPSSSSNAEEDEPEVMIPVPTHDGGLEHTAARFLPPATWLRLARASRIMLFPPQFFLMYLLSPFLCPSGDVGKEAPVPDAATLQKQRDQMLNFVKEGNWGEKCISPTVLGGKKREDGRVVMGLDKPGAEAEPEGRKGDTERVVLVEFKKEGPRRVEVGWRKDVLAEGRETKL
;
A
#
# COMPACT_ATOMS: atom_id res chain seq x y z
N MET A 1 -21.67 -17.11 56.70
CA MET A 1 -21.75 -18.54 57.11
C MET A 1 -21.68 -19.36 55.82
N ALA A 2 -20.52 -19.91 55.47
CA ALA A 2 -20.10 -21.30 55.77
C ALA A 2 -21.12 -22.32 55.21
N SER A 3 -20.79 -23.29 54.35
CA SER A 3 -19.62 -24.18 54.32
C SER A 3 -19.52 -24.92 52.98
N ARG A 4 -18.29 -25.16 52.51
CA ARG A 4 -17.92 -26.22 51.55
C ARG A 4 -18.09 -27.61 52.21
N ILE A 5 -18.15 -28.69 51.41
CA ILE A 5 -17.41 -29.97 51.60
C ILE A 5 -17.58 -30.85 50.36
N ALA A 6 -16.45 -31.37 49.86
CA ALA A 6 -16.31 -32.41 48.84
C ALA A 6 -16.07 -33.79 49.48
N PRO A 7 -15.94 -34.87 48.69
CA PRO A 7 -14.71 -35.68 48.73
C PRO A 7 -14.21 -36.05 47.30
N LYS A 8 -12.91 -35.91 46.97
CA LYS A 8 -11.77 -36.87 47.09
C LYS A 8 -12.01 -38.21 46.36
N PHE A 9 -11.34 -38.57 45.25
CA PHE A 9 -9.91 -38.85 44.92
C PHE A 9 -9.67 -40.37 44.74
N ALA A 10 -9.17 -40.79 43.56
CA ALA A 10 -8.17 -41.85 43.41
C ALA A 10 -7.52 -41.80 42.00
N GLN A 11 -6.20 -41.70 41.98
CA GLN A 11 -5.29 -41.74 40.83
C GLN A 11 -5.00 -43.18 40.41
N MET A 12 -4.63 -43.40 39.14
CA MET A 12 -3.48 -44.27 38.84
C MET A 12 -2.88 -43.92 37.47
N ALA A 13 -1.56 -43.68 37.48
CA ALA A 13 -0.72 -43.37 36.34
C ALA A 13 0.12 -44.61 35.95
N ALA A 14 0.44 -44.77 34.66
CA ALA A 14 1.73 -45.33 34.20
C ALA A 14 1.89 -45.12 32.68
N ARG A 15 3.05 -44.55 32.28
CA ARG A 15 3.57 -44.45 30.89
C ARG A 15 4.45 -45.71 30.57
N PRO A 16 5.28 -45.74 29.50
CA PRO A 16 5.06 -46.49 28.26
C PRO A 16 6.12 -47.59 28.04
N ALA A 17 5.95 -48.47 27.04
CA ALA A 17 7.01 -49.40 26.64
C ALA A 17 7.12 -49.60 25.12
N ALA A 18 8.38 -49.55 24.69
CA ALA A 18 8.96 -49.65 23.35
C ALA A 18 8.45 -50.78 22.45
N PHE A 19 8.31 -50.49 21.16
CA PHE A 19 8.30 -51.49 20.09
C PHE A 19 9.74 -51.76 19.63
N ARG A 20 10.18 -53.01 19.76
CA ARG A 20 11.49 -53.53 19.37
C ARG A 20 11.36 -54.32 18.06
N ALA A 21 12.32 -54.10 17.16
CA ALA A 21 12.45 -54.76 15.87
C ALA A 21 12.65 -56.28 15.99
N VAL A 22 12.05 -57.03 15.05
CA VAL A 22 12.24 -58.48 14.87
C VAL A 22 12.84 -58.73 13.48
N GLN A 23 14.03 -59.34 13.47
CA GLN A 23 14.64 -59.96 12.28
C GLN A 23 14.23 -61.44 12.18
N PRO A 24 14.20 -62.05 10.99
CA PRO A 24 14.31 -63.49 10.85
C PRO A 24 15.75 -63.93 10.52
N LYS A 25 16.23 -64.95 11.24
CA LYS A 25 17.41 -65.77 10.94
C LYS A 25 16.98 -67.10 10.32
N VAL A 26 17.99 -67.82 9.78
CA VAL A 26 18.17 -69.30 9.62
C VAL A 26 18.42 -69.63 8.13
N ALA A 27 19.44 -70.39 7.68
CA ALA A 27 20.43 -71.27 8.31
C ALA A 27 21.73 -71.38 7.44
N GLN A 28 22.83 -71.75 8.08
CA GLN A 28 24.10 -72.17 7.48
C GLN A 28 24.13 -73.67 7.17
N ARG A 29 24.78 -74.08 6.07
CA ARG A 29 25.55 -75.34 5.99
C ARG A 29 26.82 -75.14 5.16
N ALA A 30 27.93 -75.63 5.71
CA ALA A 30 29.28 -75.62 5.14
C ALA A 30 29.47 -76.77 4.14
N PHE A 31 30.41 -76.63 3.20
CA PHE A 31 31.50 -77.59 2.93
C PHE A 31 32.47 -77.03 1.87
N SER A 32 33.75 -77.33 2.08
CA SER A 32 34.94 -76.92 1.34
C SER A 32 35.19 -77.74 0.06
N GLY A 33 35.84 -77.15 -0.94
CA GLY A 33 36.32 -77.85 -2.14
C GLY A 33 37.17 -76.96 -3.06
N LEU A 34 38.31 -77.50 -3.49
CA LEU A 34 39.46 -76.84 -4.11
C LEU A 34 39.31 -76.38 -5.58
N ARG A 35 40.06 -75.31 -5.89
CA ARG A 35 40.93 -75.01 -7.07
C ARG A 35 40.37 -74.54 -8.44
N GLN A 36 41.02 -73.43 -8.85
CA GLN A 36 41.51 -73.02 -10.19
C GLN A 36 40.49 -72.57 -11.26
N ALA A 37 40.67 -71.50 -12.04
CA ALA A 37 41.77 -70.54 -12.18
C ALA A 37 41.31 -69.26 -12.92
N THR A 38 42.12 -68.19 -12.75
CA THR A 38 42.39 -67.06 -13.65
C THR A 38 41.24 -66.19 -14.16
N LEU A 39 41.18 -64.92 -13.73
CA LEU A 39 41.20 -63.78 -14.68
C LEU A 39 41.44 -62.42 -14.00
N VAL A 40 42.36 -61.70 -14.64
CA VAL A 40 42.84 -60.32 -14.53
C VAL A 40 41.89 -59.31 -13.85
N ARG A 41 42.49 -58.53 -12.94
CA ARG A 41 41.93 -57.42 -12.16
C ARG A 41 41.64 -56.19 -13.04
N PRO A 42 40.41 -55.65 -13.08
CA PRO A 42 40.16 -54.28 -13.50
C PRO A 42 39.89 -53.38 -12.29
N GLN A 43 40.51 -52.20 -12.29
CA GLN A 43 40.22 -51.12 -11.36
C GLN A 43 38.79 -50.61 -11.60
N THR A 44 37.90 -50.77 -10.62
CA THR A 44 36.58 -50.14 -10.65
C THR A 44 36.70 -48.67 -10.23
N VAL A 45 36.70 -47.79 -11.21
CA VAL A 45 36.40 -46.37 -11.04
C VAL A 45 34.91 -46.27 -10.70
N SER A 46 34.60 -45.74 -9.52
CA SER A 46 33.23 -45.38 -9.12
C SER A 46 32.72 -44.25 -10.03
N MET A 47 31.93 -44.58 -11.06
CA MET A 47 31.08 -43.60 -11.73
C MET A 47 29.94 -43.20 -10.78
N VAL A 48 30.04 -42.02 -10.17
CA VAL A 48 28.85 -41.31 -9.70
C VAL A 48 28.17 -40.74 -10.94
N GLN A 49 27.10 -41.41 -11.37
CA GLN A 49 26.25 -40.98 -12.47
C GLN A 49 25.54 -39.69 -12.06
N LYS A 50 26.00 -38.54 -12.57
CA LYS A 50 25.28 -37.27 -12.45
C LYS A 50 23.93 -37.43 -13.16
N VAL A 51 22.85 -37.51 -12.37
CA VAL A 51 21.50 -37.31 -12.87
C VAL A 51 21.42 -35.86 -13.35
N ALA A 52 21.45 -35.65 -14.66
CA ALA A 52 21.16 -34.35 -15.25
C ALA A 52 19.72 -33.96 -14.87
N PRO A 53 19.46 -32.73 -14.40
CA PRO A 53 18.09 -32.29 -14.19
C PRO A 53 17.38 -32.30 -15.55
N ALA A 54 16.23 -32.95 -15.61
CA ALA A 54 15.35 -32.92 -16.76
C ALA A 54 15.13 -31.46 -17.18
N ALA A 55 15.48 -31.14 -18.43
CA ALA A 55 15.23 -29.84 -19.03
C ALA A 55 13.75 -29.51 -18.83
N ARG A 56 13.45 -28.56 -17.93
CA ARG A 56 12.15 -27.88 -17.92
C ARG A 56 12.01 -27.31 -19.32
N ARG A 57 11.07 -27.84 -20.12
CA ARG A 57 10.72 -27.25 -21.41
C ARG A 57 10.51 -25.76 -21.15
N ALA A 58 11.35 -24.93 -21.76
CA ALA A 58 11.13 -23.50 -21.78
C ALA A 58 9.72 -23.29 -22.35
N TYR A 59 8.81 -22.75 -21.54
CA TYR A 59 7.57 -22.20 -22.06
C TYR A 59 7.99 -21.20 -23.13
N SER A 60 7.58 -21.41 -24.40
CA SER A 60 7.88 -20.41 -25.43
C SER A 60 7.25 -19.10 -24.96
N SER A 61 7.99 -17.99 -25.07
CA SER A 61 7.50 -16.65 -24.77
C SER A 61 6.16 -16.37 -25.45
N GLU A 62 5.95 -16.96 -26.63
CA GLU A 62 4.67 -16.95 -27.36
C GLU A 62 3.53 -17.61 -26.59
N MET A 63 3.75 -18.76 -25.94
CA MET A 63 2.70 -19.45 -25.19
C MET A 63 2.41 -18.80 -23.83
N ALA A 64 3.42 -18.17 -23.22
CA ALA A 64 3.24 -17.32 -22.05
C ALA A 64 2.45 -16.05 -22.39
N ASN A 65 2.82 -15.36 -23.48
CA ASN A 65 2.09 -14.19 -23.98
C ASN A 65 0.66 -14.56 -24.41
N ALA A 66 0.47 -15.71 -25.06
CA ALA A 66 -0.85 -16.20 -25.42
C ALA A 66 -1.71 -16.51 -24.19
N LEU A 67 -1.15 -17.08 -23.13
CA LEU A 67 -1.87 -17.32 -21.87
C LEU A 67 -2.21 -16.01 -21.15
N VAL A 68 -1.32 -15.02 -21.16
CA VAL A 68 -1.60 -13.67 -20.65
C VAL A 68 -2.74 -13.05 -21.45
N GLN A 69 -2.69 -13.10 -22.78
CA GLN A 69 -3.73 -12.56 -23.65
C GLN A 69 -5.08 -13.28 -23.47
N VAL A 70 -5.06 -14.60 -23.29
CA VAL A 70 -6.27 -15.39 -22.95
C VAL A 70 -6.81 -14.98 -21.58
N SER A 71 -5.95 -14.78 -20.57
CA SER A 71 -6.37 -14.34 -19.24
C SER A 71 -6.92 -12.91 -19.24
N GLN A 72 -6.34 -12.01 -20.03
CA GLN A 72 -6.84 -10.65 -20.27
C GLN A 72 -8.21 -10.68 -20.96
N ASN A 73 -8.38 -11.52 -21.98
CA ASN A 73 -9.65 -11.67 -22.67
C ASN A 73 -10.75 -12.26 -21.77
N ILE A 74 -10.39 -13.20 -20.90
CA ILE A 74 -11.32 -13.77 -19.89
C ILE A 74 -11.65 -12.73 -18.81
N GLY A 75 -10.66 -11.95 -18.36
CA GLY A 75 -10.85 -10.86 -17.40
C GLY A 75 -11.75 -9.76 -17.94
N MET A 76 -11.53 -9.32 -19.19
CA MET A 76 -12.42 -8.41 -19.90
C MET A 76 -13.84 -8.97 -20.04
N GLY A 77 -13.96 -10.27 -20.35
CA GLY A 77 -15.24 -10.96 -20.44
C GLY A 77 -16.02 -10.96 -19.11
N ASN A 78 -15.33 -11.20 -17.99
CA ASN A 78 -15.94 -11.21 -16.67
C ASN A 78 -16.31 -9.81 -16.16
N ALA A 79 -15.48 -8.80 -16.43
CA ALA A 79 -15.79 -7.40 -16.10
C ALA A 79 -17.03 -6.89 -16.87
N ALA A 80 -17.26 -7.38 -18.10
CA ALA A 80 -18.45 -7.06 -18.88
C ALA A 80 -19.75 -7.69 -18.31
N ILE A 81 -19.67 -8.67 -17.40
CA ILE A 81 -20.87 -9.29 -16.79
C ILE A 81 -21.62 -8.27 -15.92
N GLY A 82 -20.91 -7.34 -15.26
CA GLY A 82 -21.53 -6.24 -14.51
C GLY A 82 -22.37 -5.30 -15.38
N LEU A 83 -21.96 -5.10 -16.65
CA LEU A 83 -22.76 -4.37 -17.64
C LEU A 83 -24.04 -5.13 -18.03
N GLY A 84 -24.06 -6.46 -17.86
CA GLY A 84 -25.26 -7.28 -18.03
C GLY A 84 -26.38 -6.87 -17.07
N GLY A 85 -26.06 -6.61 -15.80
CA GLY A 85 -27.03 -6.13 -14.81
C GLY A 85 -27.58 -4.74 -15.14
N ALA A 86 -26.73 -3.82 -15.59
CA ALA A 86 -27.14 -2.51 -16.07
C ALA A 86 -28.01 -2.61 -17.33
N GLY A 87 -27.64 -3.46 -18.29
CA GLY A 87 -28.43 -3.73 -19.50
C GLY A 87 -29.81 -4.30 -19.20
N ILE A 88 -29.90 -5.26 -18.27
CA ILE A 88 -31.19 -5.81 -17.79
C ILE A 88 -32.01 -4.72 -17.10
N GLY A 89 -31.40 -3.91 -16.23
CA GLY A 89 -32.08 -2.82 -15.52
C GLY A 89 -32.65 -1.76 -16.48
N ILE A 90 -31.87 -1.35 -17.49
CA ILE A 90 -32.32 -0.43 -18.54
C ILE A 90 -33.48 -1.06 -19.32
N GLY A 91 -33.33 -2.33 -19.70
CA GLY A 91 -34.38 -3.09 -20.40
C GLY A 91 -35.69 -3.13 -19.60
N LEU A 92 -35.63 -3.36 -18.29
CA LEU A 92 -36.80 -3.37 -17.41
C LEU A 92 -37.44 -1.98 -17.27
N VAL A 93 -36.65 -0.93 -17.12
CA VAL A 93 -37.14 0.46 -17.03
C VAL A 93 -37.88 0.86 -18.31
N PHE A 94 -37.31 0.60 -19.48
CA PHE A 94 -37.94 0.93 -20.76
C PHE A 94 -39.11 -0.01 -21.10
N ALA A 95 -39.07 -1.29 -20.69
CA ALA A 95 -40.21 -2.19 -20.82
C ALA A 95 -41.41 -1.72 -19.98
N ALA A 96 -41.17 -1.31 -18.72
CA ALA A 96 -42.20 -0.76 -17.85
C ALA A 96 -42.77 0.57 -18.40
N LEU A 97 -41.91 1.41 -19.00
CA LEU A 97 -42.34 2.62 -19.70
C LEU A 97 -43.29 2.30 -20.87
N LEU A 98 -42.91 1.38 -21.75
CA LEU A 98 -43.73 1.00 -22.92
C LEU A 98 -45.08 0.42 -22.48
N GLN A 99 -45.09 -0.44 -21.47
CA GLN A 99 -46.34 -0.98 -20.90
C GLN A 99 -47.21 0.10 -20.25
N GLY A 100 -46.60 1.05 -19.53
CA GLY A 100 -47.30 2.17 -18.91
C GLY A 100 -47.93 3.10 -19.94
N VAL A 101 -47.19 3.46 -21.00
CA VAL A 101 -47.67 4.30 -22.09
C VAL A 101 -48.77 3.59 -22.89
N ALA A 102 -48.66 2.28 -23.12
CA ALA A 102 -49.69 1.50 -23.80
C ALA A 102 -51.02 1.47 -23.02
N ARG A 103 -50.97 1.48 -21.68
CA ARG A 103 -52.18 1.54 -20.82
C ARG A 103 -52.77 2.93 -20.70
N ASN A 104 -51.93 3.97 -20.64
CA ASN A 104 -52.39 5.34 -20.56
C ASN A 104 -51.49 6.30 -21.37
N PRO A 105 -51.79 6.52 -22.67
CA PRO A 105 -50.97 7.35 -23.55
C PRO A 105 -50.89 8.82 -23.12
N SER A 106 -51.90 9.33 -22.41
CA SER A 106 -51.96 10.74 -21.97
C SER A 106 -50.85 11.11 -20.99
N LEU A 107 -50.30 10.14 -20.24
CA LEU A 107 -49.24 10.35 -19.26
C LEU A 107 -47.82 10.12 -19.83
N ARG A 108 -47.68 9.96 -21.15
CA ARG A 108 -46.40 9.64 -21.80
C ARG A 108 -45.26 10.56 -21.36
N GLY A 109 -45.49 11.87 -21.32
CA GLY A 109 -44.46 12.84 -20.93
C GLY A 109 -43.95 12.62 -19.51
N GLN A 110 -44.85 12.39 -18.55
CA GLN A 110 -44.47 12.18 -17.15
C GLN A 110 -43.81 10.82 -16.91
N LEU A 111 -44.35 9.75 -17.53
CA LEU A 111 -43.76 8.42 -17.46
C LEU A 111 -42.38 8.37 -18.10
N PHE A 112 -42.18 9.09 -19.22
CA PHE A 112 -40.87 9.21 -19.85
C PHE A 112 -39.86 9.90 -18.92
N SER A 113 -40.24 11.00 -18.25
CA SER A 113 -39.37 11.66 -17.27
C SER A 113 -38.97 10.73 -16.11
N TYR A 114 -39.89 9.91 -15.59
CA TYR A 114 -39.55 8.91 -14.57
C TYR A 114 -38.67 7.78 -15.09
N ALA A 115 -38.87 7.36 -16.34
CA ALA A 115 -38.03 6.35 -16.98
C ALA A 115 -36.61 6.86 -17.24
N ILE A 116 -36.45 8.12 -17.65
CA ILE A 116 -35.12 8.75 -17.79
C ILE A 116 -34.42 8.85 -16.43
N LEU A 117 -35.16 9.19 -15.36
CA LEU A 117 -34.61 9.19 -14.00
C LEU A 117 -34.19 7.78 -13.57
N GLY A 118 -35.03 6.76 -13.81
CA GLY A 118 -34.72 5.36 -13.53
C GLY A 118 -33.51 4.84 -14.32
N PHE A 119 -33.43 5.19 -15.61
CA PHE A 119 -32.27 4.93 -16.47
C PHE A 119 -31.00 5.53 -15.89
N ALA A 120 -31.03 6.82 -15.51
CA ALA A 120 -29.88 7.50 -14.93
C ALA A 120 -29.41 6.86 -13.61
N PHE A 121 -30.32 6.35 -12.77
CA PHE A 121 -29.95 5.61 -11.56
C PHE A 121 -29.35 4.23 -11.86
N VAL A 122 -29.90 3.49 -12.82
CA VAL A 122 -29.36 2.18 -13.25
C VAL A 122 -27.97 2.35 -13.86
N GLU A 123 -27.79 3.36 -14.72
CA GLU A 123 -26.50 3.71 -15.31
C GLU A 123 -25.49 4.16 -14.25
N ALA A 124 -25.91 5.00 -13.30
CA ALA A 124 -25.05 5.44 -12.21
C ALA A 124 -24.55 4.29 -11.32
N ILE A 125 -25.36 3.24 -11.11
CA ILE A 125 -24.95 2.03 -10.37
C ILE A 125 -23.99 1.17 -11.20
N GLY A 126 -24.23 1.02 -12.51
CA GLY A 126 -23.33 0.30 -13.41
C GLY A 126 -21.96 0.98 -13.59
N LEU A 127 -21.94 2.31 -13.60
CA LEU A 127 -20.72 3.11 -13.62
C LEU A 127 -20.06 3.23 -12.23
N PHE A 128 -20.78 2.94 -11.15
CA PHE A 128 -20.29 3.07 -9.77
C PHE A 128 -19.10 2.16 -9.47
N ASP A 129 -19.07 0.97 -10.09
CA ASP A 129 -18.01 -0.02 -9.90
C ASP A 129 -16.73 0.38 -10.68
N LEU A 130 -16.88 1.04 -11.83
CA LEU A 130 -15.78 1.44 -12.72
C LEU A 130 -15.03 2.71 -12.29
N MET A 131 -15.56 3.51 -11.34
CA MET A 131 -15.13 4.91 -11.16
C MET A 131 -14.18 5.16 -9.96
N VAL A 132 -13.70 4.12 -9.28
CA VAL A 132 -12.69 4.28 -8.22
C VAL A 132 -11.29 4.15 -8.81
N ALA A 133 -10.57 5.26 -8.87
CA ALA A 133 -9.17 5.27 -9.33
C ALA A 133 -8.22 4.69 -8.29
N MET A 134 -7.23 3.92 -8.75
CA MET A 134 -6.21 3.30 -7.92
C MET A 134 -5.03 4.26 -7.75
N MET A 135 -4.62 4.49 -6.51
CA MET A 135 -3.51 5.37 -6.20
C MET A 135 -2.57 4.80 -5.15
N CYS A 136 -1.37 5.35 -5.11
CA CYS A 136 -0.37 5.07 -4.09
C CYS A 136 0.34 6.36 -3.69
N ASN A 137 0.65 6.52 -2.41
CA ASN A 137 1.39 7.66 -1.88
C ASN A 137 2.49 7.21 -0.93
N VAL A 138 3.59 7.96 -0.89
CA VAL A 138 4.75 7.65 -0.05
C VAL A 138 5.01 8.75 0.97
N LEU A 139 4.93 8.42 2.25
CA LEU A 139 5.49 9.22 3.34
C LEU A 139 7.00 9.02 3.33
N LEU A 140 7.68 9.81 2.50
CA LEU A 140 9.13 9.75 2.36
C LEU A 140 9.79 10.51 3.53
N ILE A 141 10.57 9.78 4.32
CA ILE A 141 11.23 10.28 5.53
C ILE A 141 12.73 10.47 5.25
N SER A 142 13.22 11.68 5.43
CA SER A 142 14.63 12.04 5.23
C SER A 142 15.55 11.45 6.31
N PRO A 143 16.88 11.50 6.13
CA PRO A 143 17.85 11.12 7.17
C PRO A 143 17.60 11.84 8.50
N GLU A 144 17.15 13.09 8.45
CA GLU A 144 16.84 13.92 9.63
C GLU A 144 15.42 13.69 10.19
N ASN A 145 14.73 12.62 9.79
CA ASN A 145 13.34 12.31 10.17
C ASN A 145 12.31 13.39 9.73
N HIS A 146 12.63 14.18 8.71
CA HIS A 146 11.68 15.11 8.08
C HIS A 146 10.81 14.38 7.05
N ILE A 147 9.59 14.87 6.83
CA ILE A 147 8.66 14.29 5.83
C ILE A 147 8.61 15.18 4.59
N LEU A 148 8.70 14.57 3.40
CA LEU A 148 8.52 15.24 2.12
C LEU A 148 7.04 15.56 1.88
N LEU A 149 6.75 16.83 1.55
CA LEU A 149 5.49 17.21 0.91
C LEU A 149 5.73 17.99 -0.36
N LEU A 150 4.84 17.77 -1.33
CA LEU A 150 4.76 18.47 -2.60
C LEU A 150 3.57 19.43 -2.59
N ARG A 151 3.71 20.59 -3.23
CA ARG A 151 2.63 21.58 -3.34
C ARG A 151 2.02 21.54 -4.74
N ARG A 152 0.77 21.09 -4.86
CA ARG A 152 0.06 21.04 -6.15
C ARG A 152 -0.16 22.43 -6.75
N VAL A 153 -0.16 22.52 -8.08
CA VAL A 153 -0.50 23.73 -8.83
C VAL A 153 -1.94 24.20 -8.56
N LYS A 154 -2.19 25.51 -8.73
CA LYS A 154 -3.53 26.10 -8.56
C LYS A 154 -4.54 25.60 -9.59
N THR A 155 -4.07 25.18 -10.76
CA THR A 155 -4.87 24.71 -11.90
C THR A 155 -5.24 23.23 -11.79
N SER A 156 -4.77 22.52 -10.75
CA SER A 156 -5.03 21.08 -10.58
C SER A 156 -6.54 20.82 -10.46
N SER A 157 -7.05 19.88 -11.25
CA SER A 157 -8.48 19.51 -11.26
C SER A 157 -8.94 18.78 -9.99
N SER A 158 -7.99 18.31 -9.19
CA SER A 158 -8.20 17.70 -7.87
C SER A 158 -7.19 18.29 -6.87
N PHE A 159 -7.63 18.59 -5.65
CA PHE A 159 -6.76 19.04 -4.56
C PHE A 159 -5.88 20.27 -4.88
N ALA A 160 -6.41 21.25 -5.62
CA ALA A 160 -5.67 22.45 -6.02
C ALA A 160 -5.00 23.16 -4.83
N SER A 161 -3.73 23.56 -4.98
CA SER A 161 -2.90 24.20 -3.94
C SER A 161 -2.66 23.37 -2.66
N ALA A 162 -3.10 22.12 -2.59
CA ALA A 162 -2.87 21.25 -1.44
C ALA A 162 -1.41 20.85 -1.32
N HIS A 163 -0.99 20.56 -0.10
CA HIS A 163 0.26 19.87 0.17
C HIS A 163 -0.03 18.37 0.30
N VAL A 164 0.68 17.56 -0.47
CA VAL A 164 0.44 16.12 -0.62
C VAL A 164 1.75 15.36 -0.47
N PHE A 165 1.65 14.08 -0.09
CA PHE A 165 2.78 13.17 -0.25
C PHE A 165 3.00 12.90 -1.74
N PRO A 166 4.24 12.61 -2.18
CA PRO A 166 4.49 12.10 -3.51
C PRO A 166 3.64 10.86 -3.78
N GLY A 167 3.02 10.79 -4.94
CA GLY A 167 2.12 9.70 -5.27
C GLY A 167 1.05 10.06 -6.29
N GLY A 168 0.57 9.06 -7.00
CA GLY A 168 -0.34 9.25 -8.11
C GLY A 168 -1.10 7.98 -8.47
N ASN A 169 -1.58 7.94 -9.71
CA ASN A 169 -2.38 6.83 -10.21
C ASN A 169 -1.47 5.68 -10.62
N ILE A 170 -1.99 4.46 -10.55
CA ILE A 170 -1.35 3.30 -11.18
C ILE A 170 -1.39 3.48 -12.70
N SER A 171 -0.24 3.25 -13.36
CA SER A 171 -0.11 3.20 -14.82
C SER A 171 0.06 1.76 -15.28
N SER A 172 -0.86 1.27 -16.12
CA SER A 172 -0.71 -0.06 -16.75
C SER A 172 0.57 -0.16 -17.59
N PHE A 173 1.07 0.95 -18.14
CA PHE A 173 2.30 0.98 -18.94
C PHE A 173 3.54 0.74 -18.09
N HIS A 174 3.57 1.30 -16.88
CA HIS A 174 4.73 1.24 -16.00
C HIS A 174 4.66 0.16 -14.94
N ASP A 175 3.52 0.09 -14.26
CA ASP A 175 3.37 -0.56 -12.96
C ASP A 175 2.70 -1.93 -13.08
N GLY A 176 2.07 -2.19 -14.23
CA GLY A 176 1.21 -3.35 -14.49
C GLY A 176 -0.27 -3.06 -14.24
N ASP A 177 -1.12 -4.03 -14.59
CA ASP A 177 -2.57 -3.87 -14.45
C ASP A 177 -3.02 -4.08 -13.00
N PRO A 178 -3.78 -3.15 -12.40
CA PRO A 178 -4.36 -3.37 -11.10
C PRO A 178 -5.48 -4.43 -11.15
N PRO A 179 -5.83 -5.06 -10.01
CA PRO A 179 -6.97 -5.95 -9.95
C PRO A 179 -8.26 -5.29 -10.47
N PRO A 180 -9.14 -6.04 -11.16
CA PRO A 180 -10.32 -5.47 -11.80
C PRO A 180 -11.32 -4.91 -10.78
N PRO A 181 -12.24 -4.02 -11.19
CA PRO A 181 -13.36 -3.58 -10.35
C PRO A 181 -14.11 -4.76 -9.69
N GLY A 182 -14.54 -4.57 -8.45
CA GLY A 182 -15.19 -5.61 -7.65
C GLY A 182 -14.27 -6.70 -7.06
N ASP A 183 -13.00 -6.78 -7.45
CA ASP A 183 -12.05 -7.72 -6.85
C ASP A 183 -11.60 -7.25 -5.47
N ALA A 184 -11.60 -8.17 -4.49
CA ALA A 184 -11.13 -7.91 -3.13
C ALA A 184 -9.63 -7.55 -3.09
N ALA A 185 -8.82 -8.17 -3.96
CA ALA A 185 -7.38 -7.89 -4.06
C ALA A 185 -7.10 -6.43 -4.45
N ARG A 186 -8.08 -5.72 -5.02
CA ARG A 186 -7.99 -4.30 -5.38
C ARG A 186 -7.80 -3.37 -4.18
N HIS A 187 -8.06 -3.86 -2.98
CA HIS A 187 -7.81 -3.11 -1.76
C HIS A 187 -6.61 -3.65 -0.98
N HIS A 188 -5.84 -4.58 -1.54
CA HIS A 188 -4.64 -5.14 -0.90
C HIS A 188 -3.38 -4.48 -1.42
N ASP A 189 -2.31 -4.57 -0.63
CA ASP A 189 -0.97 -4.22 -1.07
C ASP A 189 -0.51 -5.19 -2.15
N SER A 190 0.21 -4.68 -3.16
CA SER A 190 0.74 -5.49 -4.27
C SER A 190 1.94 -4.79 -4.93
N ASP A 191 2.71 -5.55 -5.70
CA ASP A 191 3.87 -5.02 -6.44
C ASP A 191 3.46 -3.89 -7.41
N VAL A 192 2.24 -3.92 -7.94
CA VAL A 192 1.70 -2.86 -8.81
C VAL A 192 1.59 -1.54 -8.04
N TYR A 193 1.06 -1.55 -6.81
CA TYR A 193 1.01 -0.35 -5.98
C TYR A 193 2.40 0.12 -5.55
N ARG A 194 3.31 -0.83 -5.26
CA ARG A 194 4.67 -0.53 -4.82
C ARG A 194 5.50 0.09 -5.96
N MET A 195 5.39 -0.45 -7.18
CA MET A 195 6.07 0.09 -8.36
C MET A 195 5.56 1.50 -8.68
N ALA A 196 4.23 1.67 -8.68
CA ALA A 196 3.62 2.99 -8.86
C ALA A 196 4.12 3.98 -7.81
N ALA A 197 4.26 3.56 -6.55
CA ALA A 197 4.73 4.43 -5.47
C ALA A 197 6.17 4.91 -5.69
N VAL A 198 7.06 4.01 -6.15
CA VAL A 198 8.45 4.36 -6.49
C VAL A 198 8.50 5.27 -7.71
N ARG A 199 7.78 4.93 -8.78
CA ARG A 199 7.73 5.71 -10.02
C ARG A 199 7.21 7.12 -9.77
N GLU A 200 6.05 7.25 -9.15
CA GLU A 200 5.43 8.55 -8.84
C GLU A 200 6.34 9.41 -7.95
N THR A 201 7.03 8.80 -6.99
CA THR A 201 8.01 9.53 -6.17
C THR A 201 9.12 10.12 -7.04
N PHE A 202 9.63 9.37 -8.02
CA PHE A 202 10.63 9.85 -8.96
C PHE A 202 10.06 10.93 -9.90
N GLU A 203 8.89 10.71 -10.49
CA GLU A 203 8.23 11.67 -11.39
C GLU A 203 7.89 13.00 -10.72
N GLU A 204 7.48 12.99 -9.45
CA GLU A 204 6.99 14.19 -8.79
C GLU A 204 8.05 14.92 -7.95
N SER A 205 9.09 14.21 -7.46
CA SER A 205 10.13 14.80 -6.61
C SER A 205 11.56 14.70 -7.17
N GLY A 206 11.79 13.84 -8.17
CA GLY A 206 13.12 13.49 -8.64
C GLY A 206 13.93 12.58 -7.70
N ILE A 207 13.36 12.19 -6.54
CA ILE A 207 14.02 11.25 -5.64
C ILE A 207 13.78 9.83 -6.15
N LEU A 208 14.88 9.10 -6.35
CA LEU A 208 14.85 7.76 -6.92
C LEU A 208 14.92 6.70 -5.81
N LEU A 209 13.82 5.97 -5.61
CA LEU A 209 13.76 4.85 -4.67
C LEU A 209 14.10 3.54 -5.39
N ALA A 210 15.32 3.46 -5.91
CA ALA A 210 15.84 2.27 -6.58
C ALA A 210 17.21 1.91 -5.98
N ARG A 211 17.55 0.61 -5.95
CA ARG A 211 18.82 0.12 -5.44
C ARG A 211 19.64 -0.55 -6.53
N THR A 212 20.94 -0.33 -6.48
CA THR A 212 21.94 -1.06 -7.25
C THR A 212 22.10 -2.48 -6.69
N LYS A 213 22.80 -3.36 -7.42
CA LYS A 213 23.12 -4.73 -6.95
C LYS A 213 23.85 -4.76 -5.61
N ASP A 214 24.61 -3.72 -5.29
CA ASP A 214 25.34 -3.57 -4.02
C ASP A 214 24.43 -3.11 -2.86
N GLY A 215 23.14 -2.90 -3.10
CA GLY A 215 22.17 -2.47 -2.10
C GLY A 215 22.16 -0.98 -1.80
N ARG A 216 23.05 -0.18 -2.41
CA ARG A 216 23.04 1.29 -2.31
C ARG A 216 21.94 1.89 -3.16
N LEU A 217 21.37 3.03 -2.73
CA LEU A 217 20.43 3.78 -3.56
C LEU A 217 21.10 4.21 -4.87
N LEU A 218 20.37 4.10 -5.97
CA LEU A 218 20.85 4.50 -7.29
C LEU A 218 20.98 6.03 -7.34
N GLU A 219 22.18 6.48 -7.66
CA GLU A 219 22.47 7.88 -7.94
C GLU A 219 22.70 8.07 -9.44
N VAL A 220 22.18 9.17 -9.96
CA VAL A 220 22.34 9.61 -11.35
C VAL A 220 22.58 11.10 -11.37
N ASP A 221 23.29 11.59 -12.39
CA ASP A 221 23.53 13.02 -12.53
C ASP A 221 22.21 13.79 -12.77
N GLU A 222 22.24 15.10 -12.50
CA GLU A 222 21.04 15.93 -12.55
C GLU A 222 20.44 16.08 -13.96
N GLU A 223 21.29 16.07 -14.99
CA GLU A 223 20.86 16.22 -16.38
C GLU A 223 20.12 14.96 -16.85
N GLU A 224 20.72 13.79 -16.61
CA GLU A 224 20.12 12.49 -16.86
C GLU A 224 18.82 12.34 -16.06
N ARG A 225 18.84 12.62 -14.76
CA ARG A 225 17.64 12.56 -13.90
C ARG A 225 16.50 13.39 -14.49
N THR A 226 16.77 14.63 -14.86
CA THR A 226 15.75 15.55 -15.37
C THR A 226 15.22 15.08 -16.72
N LYS A 227 16.09 14.57 -17.60
CA LYS A 227 15.71 14.02 -18.90
C LYS A 227 14.83 12.78 -18.75
N VAL A 228 15.30 11.78 -17.99
CA VAL A 228 14.60 10.51 -17.77
C VAL A 228 13.26 10.76 -17.10
N ARG A 229 13.21 11.62 -16.09
CA ARG A 229 11.96 11.99 -15.40
C ARG A 229 10.87 12.47 -16.36
N LYS A 230 11.23 13.29 -17.35
CA LYS A 230 10.28 13.74 -18.40
C LYS A 230 9.87 12.62 -19.36
N LEU A 231 10.79 11.70 -19.68
CA LEU A 231 10.51 10.57 -20.58
C LEU A 231 9.61 9.53 -19.91
N VAL A 232 9.83 9.24 -18.63
CA VAL A 232 9.00 8.34 -17.81
C VAL A 232 7.60 8.93 -17.68
N HIS A 233 7.47 10.17 -17.18
CA HIS A 233 6.18 10.84 -17.05
C HIS A 233 5.39 10.95 -18.37
N GLY A 234 6.09 11.01 -19.51
CA GLY A 234 5.48 11.09 -20.84
C GLY A 234 5.18 9.73 -21.49
N ASP A 235 5.27 8.63 -20.74
CA ASP A 235 5.15 7.23 -21.21
C ASP A 235 6.05 6.93 -22.43
N LYS A 236 7.24 7.54 -22.50
CA LYS A 236 8.18 7.38 -23.64
C LYS A 236 9.17 6.26 -23.45
N ILE A 237 9.53 5.98 -22.20
CA ILE A 237 10.37 4.85 -21.81
C ILE A 237 9.73 4.18 -20.61
N LYS A 238 9.87 2.86 -20.50
CA LYS A 238 9.39 2.15 -19.32
C LYS A 238 10.39 2.36 -18.18
N PHE A 239 9.89 2.78 -17.02
CA PHE A 239 10.70 3.07 -15.83
C PHE A 239 11.55 1.88 -15.39
N GLU A 240 10.96 0.69 -15.36
CA GLU A 240 11.65 -0.57 -15.00
C GLU A 240 12.81 -0.87 -15.96
N ASP A 241 12.59 -0.78 -17.27
CA ASP A 241 13.62 -1.05 -18.29
C ASP A 241 14.81 -0.08 -18.14
N TRP A 242 14.55 1.19 -17.82
CA TRP A 242 15.61 2.16 -17.54
C TRP A 242 16.41 1.82 -16.26
N LEU A 243 15.75 1.33 -15.22
CA LEU A 243 16.45 0.86 -14.01
C LEU A 243 17.34 -0.35 -14.32
N GLU A 244 16.87 -1.27 -15.15
CA GLU A 244 17.66 -2.43 -15.58
C GLU A 244 18.90 -2.01 -16.38
N GLU A 245 18.79 -1.01 -17.26
CA GLU A 245 19.94 -0.42 -17.96
C GLU A 245 21.01 0.14 -16.99
N LYS A 246 20.59 0.59 -15.81
CA LYS A 246 21.45 1.10 -14.74
C LYS A 246 21.92 0.03 -13.76
N ASP A 247 21.72 -1.25 -14.06
CA ASP A 247 22.02 -2.37 -13.15
C ASP A 247 21.35 -2.19 -11.77
N ALA A 248 20.17 -1.58 -11.75
CA ALA A 248 19.39 -1.25 -10.55
C ALA A 248 17.97 -1.82 -10.63
N LYS A 249 17.28 -1.83 -9.49
CA LYS A 249 15.87 -2.24 -9.38
C LYS A 249 15.11 -1.30 -8.46
N ALA A 250 13.82 -1.15 -8.70
CA ALA A 250 12.94 -0.40 -7.81
C ALA A 250 12.98 -1.03 -6.40
N ASP A 251 13.07 -0.19 -5.37
CA ASP A 251 13.21 -0.63 -3.98
C ASP A 251 11.85 -0.94 -3.34
N LEU A 252 11.19 -1.96 -3.88
CA LEU A 252 9.82 -2.31 -3.47
C LEU A 252 9.76 -2.85 -2.05
N GLU A 253 10.81 -3.53 -1.57
CA GLU A 253 10.82 -4.22 -0.28
C GLU A 253 10.88 -3.25 0.92
N ASN A 254 11.52 -2.08 0.75
CA ASN A 254 11.62 -1.07 1.80
C ASN A 254 10.40 -0.13 1.89
N LEU A 255 9.40 -0.32 1.01
CA LEU A 255 8.08 0.29 1.19
C LEU A 255 7.33 -0.44 2.30
N ILE A 256 7.10 0.25 3.42
CA ILE A 256 6.35 -0.27 4.55
C ILE A 256 4.87 0.09 4.36
N PRO A 257 3.95 -0.87 4.19
CA PRO A 257 2.53 -0.58 4.10
C PRO A 257 2.04 0.13 5.35
N PHE A 258 1.37 1.28 5.21
CA PHE A 258 0.95 2.08 6.35
C PHE A 258 -0.56 2.19 6.52
N THR A 259 -1.33 2.61 5.52
CA THR A 259 -2.81 2.61 5.61
C THR A 259 -3.41 2.62 4.21
N ARG A 260 -4.63 2.11 4.05
CA ARG A 260 -5.43 2.34 2.85
C ARG A 260 -6.52 3.36 3.11
N TRP A 261 -6.70 4.29 2.19
CA TRP A 261 -7.77 5.29 2.26
C TRP A 261 -8.71 5.13 1.07
N ILE A 262 -10.00 4.98 1.34
CA ILE A 262 -11.04 4.90 0.32
C ILE A 262 -11.91 6.14 0.40
N THR A 263 -12.09 6.81 -0.73
CA THR A 263 -12.96 7.98 -0.80
C THR A 263 -14.41 7.57 -0.54
N PRO A 264 -15.14 8.26 0.36
CA PRO A 264 -16.53 7.94 0.67
C PRO A 264 -17.45 7.91 -0.56
N THR A 265 -18.50 7.09 -0.50
CA THR A 265 -19.43 6.84 -1.61
C THR A 265 -20.31 8.03 -2.00
N ASN A 266 -20.40 9.05 -1.15
CA ASN A 266 -21.17 10.27 -1.40
C ASN A 266 -20.39 11.33 -2.20
N LEU A 267 -19.15 11.05 -2.61
CA LEU A 267 -18.33 11.94 -3.43
C LEU A 267 -18.25 11.45 -4.88
N PRO A 268 -18.35 12.35 -5.87
CA PRO A 268 -18.43 11.97 -7.29
C PRO A 268 -17.10 11.48 -7.86
N LYS A 269 -15.96 11.93 -7.33
CA LYS A 269 -14.63 11.39 -7.69
C LYS A 269 -14.14 10.55 -6.53
N ARG A 270 -13.77 9.30 -6.79
CA ARG A 270 -13.37 8.35 -5.76
C ARG A 270 -12.01 7.76 -6.06
N PHE A 271 -11.21 7.63 -5.01
CA PHE A 271 -9.88 7.07 -5.05
C PHE A 271 -9.76 6.00 -3.97
N THR A 272 -9.02 4.93 -4.26
CA THR A 272 -8.45 4.04 -3.25
C THR A 272 -6.94 4.21 -3.26
N THR A 273 -6.42 4.75 -2.16
CA THR A 273 -5.01 5.15 -2.05
C THR A 273 -4.31 4.27 -1.04
N GLN A 274 -3.31 3.52 -1.48
CA GLN A 274 -2.38 2.82 -0.61
C GLN A 274 -1.29 3.79 -0.12
N MET A 275 -1.14 3.93 1.18
CA MET A 275 -0.10 4.78 1.79
C MET A 275 1.06 3.89 2.22
N TYR A 276 2.27 4.28 1.87
CA TYR A 276 3.52 3.65 2.30
C TYR A 276 4.35 4.60 3.13
N ILE A 277 5.19 4.05 3.99
CA ILE A 277 6.32 4.75 4.60
C ILE A 277 7.60 4.27 3.90
N TYR A 278 8.50 5.20 3.59
CA TYR A 278 9.83 4.89 3.11
C TYR A 278 10.87 5.70 3.90
N LEU A 279 11.86 5.02 4.46
CA LEU A 279 12.94 5.63 5.24
C LEU A 279 14.19 5.77 4.37
N LEU A 280 14.57 7.00 4.03
CA LEU A 280 15.87 7.23 3.40
C LEU A 280 16.99 6.85 4.39
N PRO A 281 18.12 6.28 3.94
CA PRO A 281 19.22 5.89 4.81
C PRO A 281 19.66 7.04 5.72
N LEU A 282 20.02 6.75 6.98
CA LEU A 282 20.64 7.78 7.81
C LEU A 282 22.04 8.07 7.24
N SER A 283 22.43 9.34 7.24
CA SER A 283 23.74 9.83 6.79
C SER A 283 24.95 9.09 7.38
N ASN A 284 24.77 8.34 8.48
CA ASN A 284 25.82 7.53 9.13
C ASN A 284 25.27 6.18 9.65
N THR A 285 24.78 5.28 8.79
CA THR A 285 24.38 3.93 9.23
C THR A 285 25.53 2.93 9.06
N PRO A 286 26.08 2.32 10.14
CA PRO A 286 27.04 1.21 10.04
C PRO A 286 26.40 -0.07 9.45
N LYS A 287 27.20 -0.82 8.68
CA LYS A 287 26.85 -2.01 7.87
C LYS A 287 26.45 -3.26 8.69
N ASP A 288 25.38 -3.21 9.49
CA ASP A 288 24.90 -4.41 10.21
C ASP A 288 23.98 -5.30 9.35
N LEU A 289 24.60 -6.09 8.45
CA LEU A 289 24.16 -7.43 8.06
C LEU A 289 25.33 -8.40 8.31
N PRO A 290 25.07 -9.66 8.72
CA PRO A 290 25.99 -10.45 9.54
C PRO A 290 27.30 -10.82 8.83
N SER A 291 28.36 -10.77 9.62
CA SER A 291 29.77 -10.78 9.26
C SER A 291 30.32 -12.11 8.74
N SER A 292 31.22 -12.00 7.76
CA SER A 292 32.46 -12.78 7.76
C SER A 292 33.62 -11.94 7.22
N SER A 293 34.47 -11.52 8.14
CA SER A 293 35.89 -11.15 8.01
C SER A 293 36.34 -10.14 6.95
N SER A 294 36.88 -9.02 7.48
CA SER A 294 38.25 -8.51 7.30
C SER A 294 38.34 -7.07 6.80
N ASN A 295 38.88 -6.23 7.69
CA ASN A 295 39.55 -4.95 7.51
C ASN A 295 39.61 -4.38 6.08
N ALA A 296 38.89 -3.29 5.86
CA ALA A 296 39.30 -2.19 5.00
C ALA A 296 38.59 -0.92 5.52
N GLU A 297 39.35 -0.01 6.11
CA GLU A 297 39.04 1.41 6.04
C GLU A 297 39.26 1.83 4.59
N GLU A 298 38.30 2.51 3.97
CA GLU A 298 38.50 3.56 2.95
C GLU A 298 37.14 4.08 2.45
N ASP A 299 37.02 5.40 2.47
CA ASP A 299 35.99 6.29 1.90
C ASP A 299 34.95 5.65 0.95
N GLU A 300 33.73 5.41 1.43
CA GLU A 300 32.56 5.27 0.55
C GLU A 300 31.74 6.57 0.54
N PRO A 301 31.33 7.08 -0.63
CA PRO A 301 30.59 8.33 -0.73
C PRO A 301 29.25 8.22 0.00
N GLU A 302 28.98 9.17 0.91
CA GLU A 302 27.68 9.36 1.56
C GLU A 302 26.60 9.45 0.47
N VAL A 303 25.51 8.67 0.61
CA VAL A 303 24.41 8.68 -0.36
C VAL A 303 23.85 10.10 -0.45
N MET A 304 24.10 10.79 -1.56
CA MET A 304 23.65 12.15 -1.79
C MET A 304 22.17 12.11 -2.15
N ILE A 305 21.32 12.26 -1.14
CA ILE A 305 19.89 12.45 -1.37
C ILE A 305 19.71 13.81 -2.05
N PRO A 306 19.20 13.83 -3.29
CA PRO A 306 19.09 15.09 -4.02
C PRO A 306 18.08 16.00 -3.35
N VAL A 307 18.31 17.31 -3.48
CA VAL A 307 17.31 18.31 -3.10
C VAL A 307 16.04 18.00 -3.90
N PRO A 308 14.89 17.78 -3.24
CA PRO A 308 13.66 17.45 -3.95
C PRO A 308 13.31 18.60 -4.91
N THR A 309 13.10 18.26 -6.17
CA THR A 309 12.71 19.23 -7.21
C THR A 309 11.27 18.97 -7.60
N HIS A 310 10.46 20.02 -7.68
CA HIS A 310 9.14 19.88 -8.29
C HIS A 310 9.30 19.57 -9.79
N ASP A 311 8.24 19.08 -10.42
CA ASP A 311 8.19 18.64 -11.84
C ASP A 311 8.30 19.78 -12.87
N GLY A 312 8.94 20.89 -12.53
CA GLY A 312 8.99 22.09 -13.37
C GLY A 312 7.68 22.89 -13.38
N GLY A 313 6.70 22.57 -12.53
CA GLY A 313 5.44 23.31 -12.45
C GLY A 313 4.31 22.69 -13.27
N LEU A 314 4.48 21.45 -13.72
CA LEU A 314 3.46 20.69 -14.45
C LEU A 314 2.31 20.34 -13.51
N GLU A 315 2.62 19.65 -12.40
CA GLU A 315 1.66 19.32 -11.36
C GLU A 315 2.01 19.93 -10.01
N HIS A 316 3.31 20.16 -9.74
CA HIS A 316 3.80 20.64 -8.46
C HIS A 316 4.66 21.91 -8.57
N THR A 317 4.47 22.81 -7.63
CA THR A 317 5.15 24.12 -7.56
C THR A 317 6.27 24.18 -6.53
N ALA A 318 6.33 23.20 -5.63
CA ALA A 318 7.36 23.11 -4.60
C ALA A 318 7.44 21.67 -4.08
N ALA A 319 8.63 21.27 -3.64
CA ALA A 319 8.89 20.00 -2.98
C ALA A 319 9.83 20.28 -1.80
N ARG A 320 9.46 19.90 -0.57
CA ARG A 320 10.22 20.26 0.64
C ARG A 320 10.15 19.16 1.69
N PHE A 321 11.28 18.90 2.34
CA PHE A 321 11.33 18.21 3.62
C PHE A 321 11.17 19.22 4.76
N LEU A 322 10.31 18.93 5.74
CA LEU A 322 10.24 19.62 7.03
C LEU A 322 9.90 18.63 8.15
N PRO A 323 10.17 18.96 9.43
CA PRO A 323 9.68 18.18 10.54
C PRO A 323 8.15 18.02 10.47
N PRO A 324 7.60 16.84 10.81
CA PRO A 324 6.15 16.61 10.81
C PRO A 324 5.41 17.59 11.73
N ALA A 325 5.99 17.93 12.89
CA ALA A 325 5.42 18.93 13.81
C ALA A 325 5.30 20.32 13.15
N THR A 326 6.30 20.72 12.35
CA THR A 326 6.28 21.97 11.59
C THR A 326 5.17 21.96 10.53
N TRP A 327 5.00 20.85 9.80
CA TRP A 327 3.90 20.71 8.84
C TRP A 327 2.52 20.85 9.49
N LEU A 328 2.31 20.16 10.62
CA LEU A 328 1.06 20.24 11.38
C LEU A 328 0.80 21.67 11.89
N ARG A 329 1.83 22.37 12.40
CA ARG A 329 1.69 23.77 12.83
C ARG A 329 1.33 24.68 11.65
N LEU A 330 2.00 24.54 10.50
CA LEU A 330 1.70 25.35 9.31
C LEU A 330 0.26 25.15 8.83
N ALA A 331 -0.26 23.91 8.90
CA ALA A 331 -1.64 23.60 8.55
C ALA A 331 -2.64 24.17 9.56
N ARG A 332 -2.36 24.06 10.86
CA ARG A 332 -3.16 24.69 11.93
C ARG A 332 -3.21 26.21 11.78
N ALA A 333 -2.08 26.82 11.41
CA ALA A 333 -1.97 28.25 11.11
C ALA A 333 -2.57 28.64 9.74
N SER A 334 -3.20 27.70 9.01
CA SER A 334 -3.79 27.91 7.69
C SER A 334 -2.82 28.48 6.64
N ARG A 335 -1.50 28.27 6.81
CA ARG A 335 -0.47 28.68 5.83
C ARG A 335 -0.32 27.66 4.70
N ILE A 336 -0.70 26.42 4.96
CA ILE A 336 -0.76 25.33 3.99
C ILE A 336 -2.11 24.62 4.11
N MET A 337 -2.45 23.83 3.09
CA MET A 337 -3.66 23.02 3.07
C MET A 337 -3.27 21.55 3.08
N LEU A 338 -3.74 20.82 4.10
CA LEU A 338 -3.63 19.38 4.20
C LEU A 338 -5.01 18.78 4.24
N PHE A 339 -5.22 17.72 3.47
CA PHE A 339 -6.44 16.92 3.56
C PHE A 339 -6.35 15.97 4.76
N PRO A 340 -7.50 15.45 5.25
CA PRO A 340 -7.55 14.60 6.43
C PRO A 340 -6.55 13.45 6.44
N PRO A 341 -6.34 12.67 5.35
CA PRO A 341 -5.35 11.60 5.34
C PRO A 341 -3.93 12.12 5.63
N GLN A 342 -3.49 13.16 4.93
CA GLN A 342 -2.14 13.73 5.06
C GLN A 342 -1.92 14.27 6.48
N PHE A 343 -2.88 15.03 7.00
CA PHE A 343 -2.77 15.58 8.36
C PHE A 343 -2.74 14.47 9.41
N PHE A 344 -3.66 13.50 9.31
CA PHE A 344 -3.78 12.43 10.28
C PHE A 344 -2.55 11.53 10.32
N LEU A 345 -2.04 11.10 9.16
CA LEU A 345 -0.86 10.23 9.10
C LEU A 345 0.39 10.94 9.62
N MET A 346 0.59 12.22 9.30
CA MET A 346 1.67 13.00 9.91
C MET A 346 1.49 13.18 11.42
N TYR A 347 0.25 13.40 11.89
CA TYR A 347 -0.05 13.48 13.32
C TYR A 347 0.32 12.19 14.07
N LEU A 348 0.07 11.02 13.48
CA LEU A 348 0.44 9.74 14.09
C LEU A 348 1.95 9.55 14.22
N LEU A 349 2.71 9.96 13.20
CA LEU A 349 4.16 9.74 13.16
C LEU A 349 4.95 10.84 13.88
N SER A 350 4.37 12.05 14.01
CA SER A 350 5.05 13.21 14.59
C SER A 350 5.64 12.99 15.99
N PRO A 351 4.96 12.31 16.94
CA PRO A 351 5.51 12.08 18.28
C PRO A 351 6.80 11.25 18.28
N PHE A 352 7.02 10.43 17.24
CA PHE A 352 8.21 9.59 17.12
C PHE A 352 9.32 10.27 16.34
N LEU A 353 8.98 10.86 15.20
CA LEU A 353 9.95 11.48 14.29
C LEU A 353 10.41 12.88 14.74
N CYS A 354 9.60 13.54 15.58
CA CYS A 354 9.89 14.88 16.08
C CYS A 354 9.35 15.03 17.52
N PRO A 355 9.89 14.28 18.50
CA PRO A 355 9.36 14.20 19.86
C PRO A 355 9.43 15.54 20.60
N SER A 356 10.42 16.38 20.28
CA SER A 356 10.58 17.72 20.85
C SER A 356 9.59 18.75 20.29
N GLY A 357 8.78 18.38 19.29
CA GLY A 357 7.88 19.29 18.60
C GLY A 357 8.59 20.27 17.65
N ASP A 358 7.90 21.32 17.21
CA ASP A 358 8.45 22.31 16.30
C ASP A 358 9.37 23.30 17.04
N VAL A 359 10.63 22.90 17.19
CA VAL A 359 11.71 23.66 17.82
C VAL A 359 12.35 24.69 16.87
N GLY A 360 11.78 24.90 15.69
CA GLY A 360 12.30 25.84 14.69
C GLY A 360 13.57 25.35 14.00
N LYS A 361 14.12 26.18 13.10
CA LYS A 361 15.29 25.82 12.28
C LYS A 361 16.62 25.78 13.03
N GLU A 362 16.66 26.34 14.24
CA GLU A 362 17.90 26.51 15.02
C GLU A 362 18.14 25.35 15.99
N ALA A 363 17.21 24.39 16.06
CA ALA A 363 17.40 23.22 16.90
C ALA A 363 18.52 22.33 16.32
N PRO A 364 19.44 21.84 17.17
CA PRO A 364 20.47 20.92 16.72
C PRO A 364 19.83 19.63 16.21
N VAL A 365 20.27 19.18 15.03
CA VAL A 365 19.88 17.89 14.46
C VAL A 365 20.39 16.79 15.40
N PRO A 366 19.53 15.85 15.85
CA PRO A 366 19.97 14.75 16.70
C PRO A 366 21.03 13.87 16.02
N ASP A 367 21.85 13.17 16.81
CA ASP A 367 22.80 12.21 16.26
C ASP A 367 22.10 11.01 15.59
N ALA A 368 22.84 10.29 14.74
CA ALA A 368 22.31 9.15 13.98
C ALA A 368 21.72 8.05 14.88
N ALA A 369 22.32 7.79 16.04
CA ALA A 369 21.81 6.79 16.99
C ALA A 369 20.44 7.18 17.56
N THR A 370 20.25 8.46 17.87
CA THR A 370 18.98 9.02 18.33
C THR A 370 17.93 8.98 17.22
N LEU A 371 18.30 9.37 15.99
CA LEU A 371 17.42 9.30 14.82
C LEU A 371 16.98 7.87 14.52
N GLN A 372 17.91 6.90 14.63
CA GLN A 372 17.60 5.48 14.46
C GLN A 372 16.62 4.98 15.53
N LYS A 373 16.88 5.30 16.80
CA LYS A 373 15.98 4.93 17.90
C LYS A 373 14.56 5.49 17.71
N GLN A 374 14.45 6.72 17.22
CA GLN A 374 13.16 7.33 16.86
C GLN A 374 12.43 6.56 15.76
N ARG A 375 13.16 6.16 14.70
CA ARG A 375 12.63 5.32 13.61
C ARG A 375 12.18 3.95 14.12
N ASP A 376 12.96 3.30 14.97
CA ASP A 376 12.62 1.99 15.54
C ASP A 376 11.32 2.05 16.37
N GLN A 377 11.18 3.10 17.19
CA GLN A 377 9.95 3.32 17.97
C GLN A 377 8.74 3.57 17.06
N MET A 378 8.92 4.36 16.00
CA MET A 378 7.88 4.59 15.00
C MET A 378 7.46 3.29 14.30
N LEU A 379 8.42 2.49 13.85
CA LEU A 379 8.16 1.21 13.19
C LEU A 379 7.48 0.20 14.11
N ASN A 380 7.87 0.16 15.39
CA ASN A 380 7.18 -0.67 16.39
C ASN A 380 5.72 -0.23 16.56
N PHE A 381 5.45 1.08 16.63
CA PHE A 381 4.08 1.58 16.66
C PHE A 381 3.26 1.18 15.41
N VAL A 382 3.86 1.30 14.22
CA VAL A 382 3.23 0.90 12.95
C VAL A 382 2.90 -0.60 12.95
N LYS A 383 3.82 -1.43 13.44
CA LYS A 383 3.67 -2.88 13.51
C LYS A 383 2.65 -3.32 14.56
N GLU A 384 2.77 -2.83 15.79
CA GLU A 384 1.88 -3.19 16.91
C GLU A 384 0.43 -2.76 16.65
N GLY A 385 0.23 -1.61 16.00
CA GLY A 385 -1.09 -1.13 15.62
C GLY A 385 -1.68 -1.82 14.38
N ASN A 386 -0.94 -2.74 13.75
CA ASN A 386 -1.25 -3.37 12.47
C ASN A 386 -1.70 -2.35 11.42
N TRP A 387 -0.98 -1.24 11.33
CA TRP A 387 -1.43 -0.07 10.57
C TRP A 387 -1.57 -0.39 9.08
N GLY A 388 -0.64 -1.15 8.50
CA GLY A 388 -0.66 -1.54 7.08
C GLY A 388 -1.95 -2.20 6.62
N GLU A 389 -2.62 -2.93 7.52
CA GLU A 389 -3.89 -3.60 7.25
C GLU A 389 -5.12 -2.69 7.42
N LYS A 390 -4.96 -1.52 8.03
CA LYS A 390 -6.08 -0.59 8.23
C LYS A 390 -6.57 -0.02 6.92
N CYS A 391 -7.89 -0.08 6.73
CA CYS A 391 -8.59 0.58 5.64
C CYS A 391 -9.54 1.62 6.22
N ILE A 392 -9.52 2.84 5.67
CA ILE A 392 -10.24 4.00 6.20
C ILE A 392 -11.04 4.66 5.09
N SER A 393 -12.35 4.68 5.23
CA SER A 393 -13.28 5.50 4.47
C SER A 393 -13.96 6.48 5.44
N PRO A 394 -13.50 7.75 5.51
CA PRO A 394 -13.97 8.69 6.51
C PRO A 394 -15.48 8.94 6.45
N THR A 395 -16.15 8.93 7.60
CA THR A 395 -17.60 9.18 7.68
C THR A 395 -17.91 10.34 8.62
N VAL A 396 -18.88 11.18 8.26
CA VAL A 396 -19.29 12.29 9.14
C VAL A 396 -20.08 11.74 10.32
N LEU A 397 -19.60 11.96 11.54
CA LEU A 397 -20.28 11.57 12.78
C LEU A 397 -21.28 12.64 13.21
N GLY A 398 -22.46 12.22 13.68
CA GLY A 398 -23.47 13.12 14.25
C GLY A 398 -24.25 13.98 13.25
N GLY A 399 -23.92 13.93 11.95
CA GLY A 399 -24.69 14.54 10.85
C GLY A 399 -24.80 16.07 10.86
N LYS A 400 -24.16 16.76 11.82
CA LYS A 400 -24.19 18.22 11.96
C LYS A 400 -22.78 18.75 12.25
N LYS A 401 -22.54 20.00 11.87
CA LYS A 401 -21.33 20.74 12.27
C LYS A 401 -21.38 21.00 13.78
N ARG A 402 -20.21 21.02 14.43
CA ARG A 402 -20.03 21.55 15.78
C ARG A 402 -20.28 23.07 15.76
N GLU A 403 -20.46 23.65 16.93
CA GLU A 403 -20.65 25.10 17.12
C GLU A 403 -19.53 25.93 16.48
N ASP A 404 -18.31 25.42 16.52
CA ASP A 404 -17.14 26.05 15.90
C ASP A 404 -17.06 25.88 14.38
N GLY A 405 -18.06 25.27 13.74
CA GLY A 405 -18.17 25.07 12.30
C GLY A 405 -17.45 23.82 11.75
N ARG A 406 -16.72 23.06 12.57
CA ARG A 406 -16.04 21.83 12.13
C ARG A 406 -17.00 20.64 12.07
N VAL A 407 -16.76 19.73 11.13
CA VAL A 407 -17.37 18.39 11.14
C VAL A 407 -16.42 17.41 11.82
N VAL A 408 -16.98 16.39 12.47
CA VAL A 408 -16.21 15.28 13.06
C VAL A 408 -16.26 14.11 12.09
N MET A 409 -15.09 13.65 11.65
CA MET A 409 -14.93 12.50 10.75
C MET A 409 -14.47 11.28 11.54
N GLY A 410 -15.30 10.25 11.55
CA GLY A 410 -14.98 8.92 12.05
C GLY A 410 -14.08 8.19 11.05
N LEU A 411 -13.06 7.52 11.58
CA LEU A 411 -12.04 6.81 10.80
C LEU A 411 -12.17 5.28 10.93
N ASP A 412 -13.22 4.78 11.57
CA ASP A 412 -13.34 3.38 11.98
C ASP A 412 -13.74 2.43 10.85
N LYS A 413 -14.39 2.95 9.80
CA LYS A 413 -14.99 2.15 8.72
C LYS A 413 -14.04 2.00 7.53
N PRO A 414 -13.97 0.81 6.89
CA PRO A 414 -13.09 0.55 5.75
C PRO A 414 -13.63 1.04 4.40
N GLY A 415 -14.91 1.38 4.31
CA GLY A 415 -15.61 1.62 3.03
C GLY A 415 -16.39 0.38 2.61
N ALA A 416 -17.41 0.55 1.76
CA ALA A 416 -18.29 -0.55 1.37
C ALA A 416 -17.56 -1.65 0.61
N GLU A 417 -16.47 -1.31 -0.08
CA GLU A 417 -15.65 -2.22 -0.87
C GLU A 417 -14.81 -3.16 -0.02
N ALA A 418 -14.30 -2.67 1.11
CA ALA A 418 -13.37 -3.42 1.97
C ALA A 418 -14.06 -3.96 3.25
N GLU A 419 -15.34 -3.64 3.46
CA GLU A 419 -16.15 -4.15 4.58
C GLU A 419 -16.38 -5.68 4.53
N PRO A 420 -16.65 -6.31 3.37
CA PRO A 420 -16.80 -7.77 3.27
C PRO A 420 -15.55 -8.55 3.68
N GLU A 421 -14.38 -7.95 3.58
CA GLU A 421 -13.09 -8.56 3.95
C GLU A 421 -12.79 -8.43 5.45
N GLY A 422 -13.65 -7.78 6.22
CA GLY A 422 -13.47 -7.60 7.67
C GLY A 422 -12.39 -6.58 8.05
N ARG A 423 -11.92 -5.76 7.10
CA ARG A 423 -10.95 -4.70 7.37
C ARG A 423 -11.57 -3.61 8.25
N LYS A 424 -10.73 -2.92 9.01
CA LYS A 424 -11.15 -1.87 9.95
C LYS A 424 -10.19 -0.69 9.91
N GLY A 425 -10.70 0.48 10.26
CA GLY A 425 -9.89 1.68 10.34
C GLY A 425 -9.36 1.96 11.75
N ASP A 426 -9.28 3.25 12.11
CA ASP A 426 -8.93 3.67 13.47
C ASP A 426 -10.22 3.93 14.28
N THR A 427 -10.41 3.14 15.34
CA THR A 427 -11.56 3.24 16.24
C THR A 427 -11.36 4.26 17.37
N GLU A 428 -10.11 4.63 17.66
CA GLU A 428 -9.76 5.43 18.81
C GLU A 428 -9.78 6.92 18.52
N ARG A 429 -9.46 7.31 17.29
CA ARG A 429 -9.30 8.72 16.88
C ARG A 429 -10.35 9.15 15.87
N VAL A 430 -10.57 10.46 15.83
CA VAL A 430 -11.41 11.15 14.84
C VAL A 430 -10.66 12.36 14.29
N VAL A 431 -11.02 12.80 13.09
CA VAL A 431 -10.51 14.04 12.51
C VAL A 431 -11.60 15.11 12.58
N LEU A 432 -11.30 16.25 13.17
CA LEU A 432 -12.13 17.44 13.08
C LEU A 432 -11.65 18.29 11.90
N VAL A 433 -12.56 18.75 11.06
CA VAL A 433 -12.20 19.57 9.88
C VAL A 433 -13.30 20.56 9.53
N GLU A 434 -12.91 21.77 9.14
CA GLU A 434 -13.81 22.74 8.52
C GLU A 434 -13.64 22.69 7.00
N PHE A 435 -14.67 22.27 6.28
CA PHE A 435 -14.67 22.31 4.81
C PHE A 435 -15.12 23.69 4.33
N LYS A 436 -14.24 24.39 3.62
CA LYS A 436 -14.50 25.65 2.90
C LYS A 436 -14.46 25.42 1.38
N LYS A 437 -14.85 26.42 0.60
CA LYS A 437 -14.87 26.35 -0.87
C LYS A 437 -13.47 26.05 -1.43
N GLU A 438 -12.45 26.61 -0.81
CA GLU A 438 -11.05 26.45 -1.15
C GLU A 438 -10.41 25.16 -0.62
N GLY A 439 -11.15 24.32 0.14
CA GLY A 439 -10.66 23.06 0.68
C GLY A 439 -10.74 22.97 2.22
N PRO A 440 -10.14 21.94 2.82
CA PRO A 440 -10.16 21.73 4.26
C PRO A 440 -9.32 22.78 4.99
N ARG A 441 -9.84 23.24 6.13
CA ARG A 441 -9.23 24.19 7.07
C ARG A 441 -9.41 23.69 8.49
N ARG A 442 -8.56 24.18 9.40
CA ARG A 442 -8.64 23.87 10.84
C ARG A 442 -8.76 22.36 11.12
N VAL A 443 -7.95 21.58 10.40
CA VAL A 443 -7.87 20.12 10.58
C VAL A 443 -7.20 19.82 11.91
N GLU A 444 -7.77 18.92 12.70
CA GLU A 444 -7.24 18.51 14.00
C GLU A 444 -7.56 17.03 14.24
N VAL A 445 -6.73 16.34 15.01
CA VAL A 445 -6.99 14.96 15.44
C VAL A 445 -7.37 14.97 16.92
N GLY A 446 -8.43 14.26 17.27
CA GLY A 446 -8.87 14.11 18.64
C GLY A 446 -9.19 12.66 18.98
N TRP A 447 -9.12 12.32 20.27
CA TRP A 447 -9.62 11.04 20.75
C TRP A 447 -11.14 10.99 20.62
N ARG A 448 -11.66 9.92 20.03
CA ARG A 448 -13.09 9.74 19.75
C ARG A 448 -13.93 9.89 21.02
N LYS A 449 -13.47 9.29 22.12
CA LYS A 449 -14.17 9.33 23.42
C LYS A 449 -14.36 10.77 23.92
N ASP A 450 -13.33 11.61 23.83
CA ASP A 450 -13.31 12.96 24.38
C ASP A 450 -14.13 13.90 23.48
N VAL A 451 -13.90 13.84 22.17
CA VAL A 451 -14.63 14.64 21.17
C VAL A 451 -16.13 14.38 21.20
N LEU A 452 -16.55 13.13 21.43
CA LEU A 452 -17.97 12.76 21.51
C LEU A 452 -18.60 13.01 22.90
N ALA A 453 -17.80 13.18 23.96
CA ALA A 453 -18.28 13.57 25.28
C ALA A 453 -18.60 15.07 25.33
N GLU A 454 -17.68 15.91 24.84
CA GLU A 454 -17.87 17.37 24.74
C GLU A 454 -19.13 17.76 23.95
N GLY A 455 -19.45 17.00 22.89
CA GLY A 455 -20.64 17.23 22.07
C GLY A 455 -21.97 16.82 22.72
N ARG A 456 -21.94 16.14 23.87
CA ARG A 456 -23.13 15.81 24.68
C ARG A 456 -23.36 16.85 25.78
N GLU A 457 -22.29 17.37 26.39
CA GLU A 457 -22.38 18.39 27.44
C GLU A 457 -22.91 19.73 26.91
N THR A 458 -22.62 20.08 25.66
CA THR A 458 -23.17 21.28 24.99
C THR A 458 -24.68 21.18 24.64
N LYS A 459 -25.32 20.01 24.86
CA LYS A 459 -26.75 19.79 24.59
C LYS A 459 -27.63 19.80 25.86
N LEU A 460 -27.02 19.91 27.04
CA LEU A 460 -27.70 20.11 28.32
C LEU A 460 -27.61 21.59 28.69
#